data_AF-A0A958FUE7-F1
#
_entry.id   AF-A0A958FUE7-F1
#
_cell.length_a   1.000
_cell.length_b   1.000
_cell.length_c   1.000
_cell.angle_alpha   90.00
_cell.angle_beta   90.00
_cell.angle_gamma   90.00
#
_symmetry.space_group_name_H-M   'P 1'
#
loop_
_entity.id
_entity.type
_entity.pdbx_description
1 polymer ?
#
loop_
_entity_poly.entity_id
_entity_poly.type
_entity_poly.pdbx_seq_one_letter_code
_entity_poly.pdbx_strand_id
1 'polypeptide(L)' 'QLFIKPTTAGRDFIGDVVEAPPYPGAKMYFLIEDQIENREWLNELIRVTVAELPEPKPKKKKTKNTRKNSD' A
#
# COMPACT_ATOMS: atom_id res chain seq x y z
N GLN A 1 -12.71 9.50 -1.68
CA GLN A 1 -12.01 8.72 -2.72
C GLN A 1 -10.66 8.26 -2.20
N LEU A 2 -10.34 6.99 -2.37
CA LEU A 2 -9.08 6.37 -2.03
C LEU A 2 -8.58 5.56 -3.23
N PHE A 3 -7.28 5.63 -3.52
CA PHE A 3 -6.67 4.90 -4.64
C PHE A 3 -5.75 3.80 -4.11
N ILE A 4 -6.05 2.55 -4.47
CA ILE A 4 -5.25 1.38 -4.11
C ILE A 4 -4.62 0.78 -5.37
N LYS A 5 -3.39 0.28 -5.23
CA LYS A 5 -2.66 -0.33 -6.35
C LYS A 5 -3.43 -1.54 -6.88
N PRO A 6 -3.59 -1.69 -8.22
CA PRO A 6 -4.25 -2.85 -8.76
C PRO A 6 -3.42 -4.11 -8.47
N THR A 7 -4.02 -5.04 -7.76
CA THR A 7 -3.46 -6.31 -7.30
C THR A 7 -4.49 -7.41 -7.56
N THR A 8 -4.06 -8.64 -7.80
CA THR A 8 -4.96 -9.76 -8.14
C THR A 8 -5.86 -10.08 -6.96
N ALA A 9 -5.29 -10.21 -5.77
CA ALA A 9 -6.02 -10.47 -4.53
C ALA A 9 -6.95 -9.31 -4.15
N GLY A 10 -6.51 -8.06 -4.37
CA GLY A 10 -7.38 -6.90 -4.18
C GLY A 10 -8.56 -6.90 -5.14
N ARG A 11 -8.35 -7.31 -6.40
CA ARG A 11 -9.43 -7.41 -7.40
C ARG A 11 -10.45 -8.46 -7.01
N ASP A 12 -9.99 -9.64 -6.62
CA ASP A 12 -10.83 -10.76 -6.20
C ASP A 12 -11.61 -10.42 -4.91
N PHE A 13 -11.00 -9.65 -4.01
CA PHE A 13 -11.65 -9.20 -2.77
C PHE A 13 -12.75 -8.16 -3.01
N ILE A 14 -12.50 -7.17 -3.87
CA ILE A 14 -13.48 -6.11 -4.17
C ILE A 14 -14.61 -6.66 -5.05
N GLY A 15 -14.29 -7.61 -5.95
CA GLY A 15 -15.23 -8.19 -6.90
C GLY A 15 -15.45 -7.27 -8.09
N ASP A 16 -16.36 -6.30 -7.96
CA ASP A 16 -16.67 -5.34 -9.03
C ASP A 16 -15.86 -4.05 -8.83
N VAL A 17 -14.71 -3.99 -9.50
CA VAL A 17 -13.68 -2.98 -9.21
C VAL A 17 -13.80 -1.82 -10.18
N VAL A 18 -13.92 -0.62 -9.62
CA VAL A 18 -13.82 0.63 -10.39
C VAL A 18 -12.36 1.03 -10.47
N GLU A 19 -11.87 1.29 -11.68
CA GLU A 19 -10.50 1.73 -11.93
C GLU A 19 -10.47 3.18 -12.44
N ALA A 20 -9.65 4.02 -11.81
CA ALA A 20 -9.44 5.41 -12.23
C ALA A 20 -7.98 5.85 -12.00
N PRO A 21 -7.47 6.78 -12.83
CA PRO A 21 -6.14 7.35 -12.59
C PRO A 21 -6.20 8.34 -11.41
N PRO A 22 -5.27 8.27 -10.44
CA PRO A 22 -5.23 9.21 -9.30
C PRO A 22 -4.92 10.65 -9.70
N TYR A 23 -4.30 10.85 -10.87
CA TYR A 23 -4.04 12.15 -11.49
C TYR A 23 -3.86 11.98 -13.01
N PRO A 24 -4.00 13.05 -13.81
CA PRO A 24 -3.85 12.97 -15.26
C PRO A 24 -2.50 12.37 -15.68
N GLY A 25 -2.54 11.34 -16.54
CA GLY A 25 -1.34 10.63 -17.02
C GLY A 25 -0.82 9.53 -16.10
N ALA A 26 -1.45 9.28 -14.94
CA ALA A 26 -1.13 8.14 -14.09
C ALA A 26 -1.63 6.81 -14.67
N LYS A 27 -1.10 5.71 -14.16
CA LYS A 27 -1.67 4.38 -14.38
C LYS A 27 -3.04 4.27 -13.70
N MET A 28 -3.84 3.28 -14.10
CA MET A 28 -5.12 3.02 -13.44
C MET A 28 -4.90 2.38 -12.06
N TYR A 29 -5.67 2.85 -11.08
CA TYR A 29 -5.69 2.36 -9.70
C TYR A 29 -7.12 2.00 -9.33
N PHE A 30 -7.29 1.11 -8.34
CA PHE A 30 -8.60 0.83 -7.76
C PHE A 30 -9.11 2.07 -7.06
N LEU A 31 -10.27 2.57 -7.50
CA LEU A 31 -10.96 3.71 -6.94
C LEU A 31 -11.98 3.21 -5.92
N ILE A 32 -11.77 3.56 -4.67
CA ILE A 32 -12.68 3.26 -3.56
C ILE A 32 -13.37 4.55 -3.14
N GLU A 33 -14.69 4.62 -3.36
CA GLU A 33 -15.51 5.78 -2.96
C GLU A 33 -16.39 5.43 -1.76
N ASP A 34 -17.35 4.52 -1.93
CA ASP A 34 -18.36 4.24 -0.90
C ASP A 34 -17.82 3.41 0.28
N GLN A 35 -16.94 2.45 -0.01
CA GLN A 35 -16.42 1.52 1.01
C GLN A 35 -15.32 2.13 1.90
N ILE A 36 -14.94 3.40 1.68
CA ILE A 36 -13.89 4.07 2.46
C ILE A 36 -14.28 4.24 3.94
N GLU A 37 -15.58 4.34 4.22
CA GLU A 37 -16.13 4.50 5.58
C GLU A 37 -16.19 3.18 6.34
N ASN A 38 -16.13 2.03 5.64
CA ASN A 38 -16.15 0.71 6.26
C ASN A 38 -14.73 0.30 6.68
N ARG A 39 -14.42 0.52 7.96
CA ARG A 39 -13.07 0.30 8.51
C ARG A 39 -12.66 -1.17 8.50
N GLU A 40 -13.58 -2.08 8.80
CA GLU A 40 -13.30 -3.52 8.75
C GLU A 40 -12.98 -3.97 7.33
N TRP A 41 -13.82 -3.60 6.36
CA TRP A 41 -13.62 -3.92 4.95
C TRP A 41 -12.32 -3.32 4.40
N LEU A 42 -12.03 -2.06 4.72
CA LEU A 42 -10.83 -1.38 4.26
C LEU A 42 -9.55 -2.01 4.84
N ASN A 43 -9.59 -2.43 6.10
CA ASN A 43 -8.47 -3.14 6.71
C ASN A 43 -8.19 -4.47 6.01
N GLU A 44 -9.23 -5.23 5.68
CA GLU A 44 -9.13 -6.49 4.95
C GLU A 44 -8.50 -6.25 3.56
N LEU A 45 -9.01 -5.26 2.82
CA LEU A 45 -8.48 -4.87 1.51
C LEU A 45 -6.98 -4.51 1.57
N ILE A 46 -6.58 -3.70 2.55
CA ILE A 46 -5.17 -3.31 2.71
C ILE A 46 -4.31 -4.53 3.03
N ARG A 47 -4.79 -5.44 3.88
CA ARG A 47 -4.06 -6.67 4.24
C ARG A 47 -3.82 -7.56 3.02
N VAL A 48 -4.86 -7.84 2.23
CA VAL A 48 -4.70 -8.69 1.03
C VAL A 48 -3.80 -8.04 -0.01
N THR A 49 -3.91 -6.71 -0.18
CA THR A 49 -3.04 -5.94 -1.07
C THR A 49 -1.58 -6.00 -0.62
N VAL A 50 -1.31 -5.84 0.67
CA VAL A 50 0.05 -5.89 1.22
C VAL A 50 0.64 -7.29 1.16
N ALA A 51 -0.16 -8.33 1.37
CA ALA A 51 0.29 -9.72 1.29
C ALA A 51 0.74 -10.11 -0.13
N GLU A 52 0.16 -9.51 -1.18
CA GLU A 52 0.60 -9.72 -2.56
C GLU A 52 1.84 -8.88 -2.92
N LEU A 53 2.14 -7.83 -2.16
CA LEU A 53 3.32 -7.01 -2.40
C LEU A 53 4.58 -7.70 -1.85
N PRO A 54 5.72 -7.61 -2.57
CA PRO A 54 6.98 -8.13 -2.06
C PRO A 54 7.36 -7.42 -0.75
N GLU A 55 8.00 -8.15 0.16
CA GLU A 55 8.40 -7.60 1.45
C GLU A 55 9.22 -6.31 1.26
N PRO A 56 8.85 -5.22 1.97
CA PRO A 56 9.55 -3.96 1.83
C PRO A 56 11.02 -4.15 2.20
N LYS A 57 11.92 -3.65 1.35
CA LYS A 57 13.37 -3.82 1.54
C LYS A 57 13.78 -3.48 2.99
N PRO A 58 14.50 -4.38 3.68
CA PRO A 58 14.85 -4.18 5.08
C PRO A 58 15.65 -2.87 5.23
N LYS A 59 15.22 -2.01 6.16
CA LYS A 59 15.90 -0.74 6.44
C LYS A 59 17.33 -1.04 6.92
N LYS A 60 18.33 -0.49 6.21
CA LYS A 60 19.73 -0.58 6.63
C LYS A 60 19.87 0.01 8.04
N LYS A 61 20.36 -0.80 9.00
CA LYS A 61 20.67 -0.33 10.36
C LYS A 61 21.74 0.75 10.27
N LYS A 62 21.48 1.94 10.82
CA LYS A 62 22.49 2.99 11.01
C LYS A 62 23.49 2.50 12.07
N THR A 63 24.71 2.19 11.67
CA THR A 63 25.85 2.02 12.58
C THR A 63 26.10 3.36 13.28
N LYS A 64 25.84 3.43 14.59
CA LYS A 64 26.29 4.55 15.43
C LYS A 64 27.81 4.49 15.47
N ASN A 65 28.47 5.40 14.75
CA ASN A 65 29.91 5.57 14.83
C ASN A 65 30.23 6.25 16.17
N THR A 66 30.51 5.46 17.20
CA THR A 66 31.10 5.93 18.46
C THR A 66 32.53 6.39 18.19
N ARG A 67 32.74 7.68 17.95
CA ARG A 67 34.07 8.28 18.07
C ARG A 67 34.42 8.36 19.56
N LYS A 68 35.22 7.41 20.05
CA LYS A 68 36.02 7.60 21.26
C LYS A 68 37.14 8.58 20.92
N ASN A 69 37.16 9.74 21.56
CA ASN A 69 38.38 10.53 21.68
C ASN A 69 38.97 10.22 23.05
N SER A 70 40.15 9.61 23.05
CA SER A 70 41.06 9.44 24.17
C SER A 70 42.45 9.58 23.58
N ASP A 71 43.03 10.77 23.70
CA ASP A 71 44.37 11.05 24.26
C ASP A 71 44.59 12.58 24.26
#